data_AF-A0A6A0IGW1-F1
#
_entry.id   AF-A0A6A0IGW1-F1
#
_cell.length_a   1.000
_cell.length_b   1.000
_cell.length_c   1.000
_cell.angle_alpha   90.00
_cell.angle_beta   90.00
_cell.angle_gamma   90.00
#
_symmetry.space_group_name_H-M   'P 1'
#
loop_
_entity.id
_entity.type
_entity.pdbx_description
1 polymer ?
#
loop_
_entity_poly.entity_id
_entity_poly.type
_entity_poly.pdbx_seq_one_letter_code
_entity_poly.pdbx_strand_id
1 'polypeptide(L)'
;MLAALLGLLVLPLPVAAQEAEAPPEAPFDGLWGLNEKASRDVPESAKGVDLKIAIKGNQFIMQRLVMGKPVGDAFALMLDGKTREMELGGGKRAMVDGRWAKEHWVIEQNVRMLTSTGPGLPPVQRTVNTVSPDGQTLTRVQTTHHFGRSEERVLVYRRKPS
;
A
#
# COMPACT_ATOMS: atom_id res chain seq x y z
N MET A 1 -60.93 -17.41 36.97
CA MET A 1 -59.75 -16.55 36.68
C MET A 1 -59.11 -17.08 35.41
N LEU A 2 -59.18 -16.29 34.33
CA LEU A 2 -58.62 -16.58 33.01
C LEU A 2 -57.13 -16.19 33.01
N ALA A 3 -56.24 -17.09 32.59
CA ALA A 3 -54.86 -16.75 32.25
C ALA A 3 -54.66 -17.06 30.76
N ALA A 4 -54.55 -16.00 29.96
CA ALA A 4 -54.25 -16.07 28.53
C ALA A 4 -52.74 -16.15 28.33
N LEU A 5 -52.26 -17.26 27.75
CA LEU A 5 -50.90 -17.39 27.24
C LEU A 5 -50.88 -16.89 25.78
N LEU A 6 -50.37 -15.67 25.58
CA LEU A 6 -49.96 -15.18 24.26
C LEU A 6 -48.57 -15.76 23.94
N GLY A 7 -48.52 -16.77 23.07
CA GLY A 7 -47.29 -17.23 22.45
C GLY A 7 -46.90 -16.30 21.30
N LEU A 8 -45.82 -15.54 21.47
CA LEU A 8 -45.22 -14.70 20.43
C LEU A 8 -44.42 -15.60 19.48
N LEU A 9 -44.93 -15.83 18.26
CA LEU A 9 -44.25 -16.58 17.21
C LEU A 9 -43.23 -15.65 16.53
N VAL A 10 -41.94 -15.77 16.87
CA VAL A 10 -40.86 -15.04 16.19
C VAL A 10 -40.40 -15.88 15.00
N LEU A 11 -40.74 -15.45 13.78
CA LEU A 11 -40.23 -16.06 12.55
C LEU A 11 -38.81 -15.53 12.27
N PRO A 12 -37.82 -16.39 11.96
CA PRO A 12 -36.50 -15.94 11.54
C PRO A 12 -36.57 -15.38 10.12
N LEU A 13 -36.22 -14.11 9.96
CA LEU A 13 -36.00 -13.49 8.65
C LEU A 13 -34.75 -14.13 8.01
N PRO A 14 -34.82 -14.56 6.73
CA PRO A 14 -33.63 -15.01 6.02
C PRO A 14 -32.71 -13.80 5.80
N VAL A 15 -31.56 -13.80 6.47
CA VAL A 15 -30.45 -12.90 6.15
C VAL A 15 -29.96 -13.34 4.78
N ALA A 16 -30.29 -12.56 3.75
CA ALA A 16 -29.67 -12.69 2.45
C ALA A 16 -28.16 -12.52 2.65
N ALA A 17 -27.42 -13.61 2.53
CA ALA A 17 -25.97 -13.58 2.49
C ALA A 17 -25.61 -12.77 1.24
N GLN A 18 -25.27 -11.51 1.47
CA GLN A 18 -24.71 -10.63 0.46
C GLN A 18 -23.41 -11.32 0.01
N GLU A 19 -23.46 -11.98 -1.15
CA GLU A 19 -22.29 -12.55 -1.79
C GLU A 19 -21.27 -11.42 -1.90
N ALA A 20 -20.22 -11.49 -1.09
CA ALA A 20 -19.09 -10.60 -1.21
C ALA A 20 -18.50 -10.83 -2.59
N GLU A 21 -18.84 -9.94 -3.51
CA GLU A 21 -18.27 -9.85 -4.85
C GLU A 21 -16.76 -10.04 -4.71
N ALA A 22 -16.22 -11.08 -5.37
CA ALA A 22 -14.79 -11.35 -5.33
C ALA A 22 -14.06 -10.04 -5.64
N PRO A 23 -13.06 -9.62 -4.83
CA PRO A 23 -12.46 -8.32 -4.98
C PRO A 23 -12.02 -8.17 -6.44
N PRO A 24 -12.44 -7.07 -7.12
CA PRO A 24 -12.08 -6.84 -8.51
C PRO A 24 -10.55 -6.85 -8.63
N GLU A 25 -10.04 -7.08 -9.85
CA GLU A 25 -8.62 -6.98 -10.25
C GLU A 25 -7.78 -6.23 -9.21
N ALA A 26 -6.76 -6.90 -8.65
CA ALA A 26 -6.04 -6.46 -7.45
C ALA A 26 -5.96 -4.93 -7.37
N PRO A 27 -6.56 -4.26 -6.36
CA PRO A 27 -6.99 -2.86 -6.46
C PRO A 27 -5.84 -1.86 -6.68
N PHE A 28 -4.61 -2.32 -6.55
CA PHE A 28 -3.37 -1.62 -6.82
C PHE A 28 -2.98 -1.58 -8.31
N ASP A 29 -3.47 -2.48 -9.14
CA ASP A 29 -3.07 -2.62 -10.54
C ASP A 29 -3.49 -1.40 -11.36
N GLY A 30 -2.52 -0.77 -12.03
CA GLY A 30 -2.81 0.35 -12.92
C GLY A 30 -1.70 1.41 -12.95
N LEU A 31 -2.03 2.52 -13.60
CA LEU A 31 -1.20 3.71 -13.67
C LEU A 31 -1.73 4.76 -12.68
N TRP A 32 -0.84 5.30 -11.86
CA TRP A 32 -1.17 6.20 -10.75
C TRP A 32 -0.38 7.49 -10.88
N GLY A 33 -1.08 8.61 -11.07
CA GLY A 33 -0.46 9.94 -11.12
C GLY A 33 -0.43 10.61 -9.75
N LEU A 34 0.71 11.19 -9.37
CA LEU A 34 0.83 11.91 -8.12
C LEU A 34 -0.10 13.13 -8.11
N ASN A 35 -0.94 13.24 -7.09
CA ASN A 35 -1.71 14.43 -6.79
C ASN A 35 -0.96 15.26 -5.74
N GLU A 36 -0.06 16.13 -6.20
CA GLU A 36 0.79 16.95 -5.33
C GLU A 36 -0.03 17.81 -4.37
N LYS A 37 -1.18 18.33 -4.82
CA LYS A 37 -2.06 19.19 -4.00
C LYS A 37 -2.71 18.45 -2.83
N ALA A 38 -2.99 17.15 -3.00
CA ALA A 38 -3.55 16.32 -1.95
C ALA A 38 -2.46 15.62 -1.09
N SER A 39 -1.19 15.77 -1.46
CA SER A 39 -0.06 15.16 -0.78
C SER A 39 0.56 16.11 0.25
N ARG A 40 1.34 15.56 1.19
CA ARG A 40 2.06 16.30 2.23
C ARG A 40 3.52 15.85 2.25
N ASP A 41 4.43 16.82 2.37
CA ASP A 41 5.88 16.59 2.40
C ASP A 41 6.42 15.87 1.16
N VAL A 42 5.95 16.29 -0.02
CA VAL A 42 6.33 15.69 -1.31
C VAL A 42 7.82 15.93 -1.59
N PRO A 43 8.66 14.89 -1.67
CA PRO A 43 10.06 15.06 -2.02
C PRO A 43 10.20 15.45 -3.50
N GLU A 44 11.22 16.23 -3.83
CA GLU A 44 11.46 16.70 -5.21
C GLU A 44 11.54 15.53 -6.21
N SER A 45 12.13 14.41 -5.79
CA SER A 45 12.26 13.20 -6.60
C SER A 45 10.94 12.48 -6.91
N ALA A 46 9.83 12.88 -6.29
CA ALA A 46 8.50 12.32 -6.55
C ALA A 46 7.64 13.23 -7.45
N LYS A 47 7.99 14.50 -7.60
CA LYS A 47 7.23 15.45 -8.43
C LYS A 47 7.26 15.03 -9.89
N GLY A 48 6.10 15.07 -10.55
CA GLY A 48 5.96 14.59 -11.93
C GLY A 48 6.25 13.11 -12.17
N VAL A 49 6.35 12.29 -11.11
CA VAL A 49 6.55 10.84 -11.21
C VAL A 49 5.21 10.11 -11.09
N ASP A 50 4.88 9.33 -12.11
CA ASP A 50 3.78 8.37 -12.05
C ASP A 50 4.29 7.01 -11.56
N LEU A 51 3.39 6.22 -10.99
CA LEU A 51 3.64 4.83 -10.62
C LEU A 51 2.82 3.90 -11.50
N LYS A 52 3.47 2.97 -12.19
CA LYS A 52 2.81 1.81 -12.78
C LYS A 52 2.96 0.63 -11.82
N ILE A 53 1.83 0.16 -11.30
CA ILE A 53 1.79 -0.91 -10.31
C ILE A 53 1.11 -2.14 -10.94
N ALA A 54 1.64 -3.32 -10.63
CA ALA A 54 1.05 -4.61 -10.99
C ALA A 54 1.25 -5.63 -9.86
N ILE A 55 0.22 -6.41 -9.58
CA ILE A 55 0.21 -7.54 -8.67
C ILE A 55 0.20 -8.82 -9.50
N LYS A 56 1.28 -9.60 -9.41
CA LYS A 56 1.39 -10.91 -10.08
C LYS A 56 1.46 -12.00 -9.03
N GLY A 57 0.33 -12.68 -8.78
CA GLY A 57 0.20 -13.62 -7.67
C GLY A 57 0.44 -12.91 -6.34
N ASN A 58 1.52 -13.26 -5.63
CA ASN A 58 1.90 -12.61 -4.36
C ASN A 58 3.05 -11.60 -4.50
N GLN A 59 3.33 -11.13 -5.72
CA GLN A 59 4.40 -10.17 -5.99
C GLN A 59 3.81 -8.79 -6.33
N PHE A 60 4.19 -7.77 -5.57
CA PHE A 60 3.93 -6.35 -5.86
C PHE A 60 5.07 -5.79 -6.70
N ILE A 61 4.76 -5.29 -7.90
CA ILE A 61 5.73 -4.69 -8.82
C ILE A 61 5.36 -3.22 -9.00
N MET A 62 6.32 -2.33 -8.78
CA MET A 62 6.14 -0.88 -8.93
C MET A 62 7.25 -0.30 -9.81
N GLN A 63 6.86 0.27 -10.94
CA GLN A 63 7.74 0.99 -11.86
C GLN A 63 7.46 2.49 -11.78
N ARG A 64 8.50 3.29 -11.62
CA ARG A 64 8.40 4.76 -11.73
C ARG A 64 8.45 5.18 -13.18
N LEU A 65 7.58 6.11 -13.56
CA LEU A 65 7.56 6.73 -14.88
C LEU A 65 7.73 8.24 -14.78
N VAL A 66 8.59 8.82 -15.61
CA VAL A 66 8.71 10.27 -15.81
C VAL A 66 8.35 10.57 -17.26
N MET A 67 7.36 11.43 -17.47
CA MET A 67 6.80 11.71 -18.80
C MET A 67 6.44 10.41 -19.56
N GLY A 68 5.87 9.43 -18.87
CA GLY A 68 5.47 8.14 -19.42
C GLY A 68 6.61 7.13 -19.66
N LYS A 69 7.88 7.49 -19.41
CA LYS A 69 9.03 6.61 -19.62
C LYS A 69 9.53 5.99 -18.31
N PRO A 70 9.87 4.69 -18.28
CA PRO A 70 10.47 4.06 -17.10
C PRO A 70 11.77 4.74 -16.66
N VAL A 71 11.92 4.95 -15.34
CA VAL A 71 13.15 5.50 -14.73
C VAL A 71 13.68 4.58 -13.64
N GLY A 72 14.81 3.95 -13.93
CA GLY A 72 15.43 2.91 -13.10
C GLY A 72 14.65 1.60 -13.15
N ASP A 73 15.16 0.60 -12.45
CA ASP A 73 14.55 -0.73 -12.41
C ASP A 73 13.23 -0.73 -11.63
N ALA A 74 12.34 -1.64 -12.02
CA ALA A 74 11.11 -1.87 -11.29
C ALA A 74 11.42 -2.42 -9.89
N PHE A 75 10.74 -1.89 -8.88
CA PHE A 75 10.80 -2.45 -7.54
C PHE A 75 9.83 -3.62 -7.43
N ALA A 76 10.34 -4.82 -7.11
CA ALA A 76 9.53 -6.03 -6.95
C ALA A 76 9.60 -6.54 -5.50
N LEU A 77 8.45 -6.69 -4.85
CA LEU A 77 8.33 -7.07 -3.45
C LEU A 77 7.41 -8.29 -3.31
N MET A 78 7.87 -9.31 -2.59
CA MET A 78 7.02 -10.44 -2.22
C MET A 78 6.14 -10.04 -1.02
N LEU A 79 4.83 -10.32 -1.11
CA LEU A 79 3.84 -9.99 -0.09
C LEU A 79 3.57 -11.16 0.87
N ASP A 80 4.62 -11.86 1.29
CA ASP A 80 4.55 -13.05 2.17
C ASP A 80 5.07 -12.81 3.59
N GLY A 81 5.40 -11.56 3.92
CA GLY A 81 5.93 -11.15 5.22
C GLY A 81 7.36 -11.57 5.50
N LYS A 82 8.03 -12.28 4.58
CA LYS A 82 9.41 -12.73 4.80
C LYS A 82 10.40 -11.64 4.43
N THR A 83 11.29 -11.33 5.35
CA THR A 83 12.39 -10.39 5.14
C THR A 83 13.42 -10.98 4.18
N ARG A 84 13.77 -10.20 3.15
CA ARG A 84 14.78 -10.54 2.15
C ARG A 84 15.75 -9.39 1.99
N GLU A 85 16.98 -9.74 1.65
CA GLU A 85 17.92 -8.73 1.22
C GLU A 85 17.63 -8.32 -0.22
N MET A 86 17.65 -7.01 -0.47
CA MET A 86 17.43 -6.43 -1.79
C MET A 86 18.44 -5.32 -2.04
N GLU A 87 18.88 -5.23 -3.30
CA GLU A 87 19.54 -4.02 -3.80
C GLU A 87 18.47 -3.00 -4.18
N LEU A 88 18.60 -1.80 -3.63
CA LEU A 88 17.83 -0.62 -3.95
C LEU A 88 18.64 0.27 -4.88
N GLY A 89 17.97 1.16 -5.62
CA GLY A 89 18.61 2.06 -6.57
C GLY A 89 19.84 2.79 -6.00
N GLY A 90 20.90 2.87 -6.80
CA GLY A 90 22.18 3.48 -6.41
C GLY A 90 23.09 2.57 -5.59
N GLY A 91 23.01 1.24 -5.76
CA GLY A 91 23.90 0.25 -5.15
C GLY A 91 23.69 0.07 -3.64
N LYS A 92 22.58 0.55 -3.08
CA LYS A 92 22.32 0.48 -1.63
C LYS A 92 21.63 -0.84 -1.29
N ARG A 93 22.13 -1.56 -0.29
CA ARG A 93 21.50 -2.81 0.17
C ARG A 93 20.56 -2.55 1.34
N ALA A 94 19.45 -3.28 1.39
CA ALA A 94 18.46 -3.19 2.46
C ALA A 94 17.81 -4.55 2.74
N MET A 95 17.37 -4.75 3.98
CA MET A 95 16.43 -5.79 4.33
C MET A 95 15.01 -5.27 4.11
N VAL A 96 14.23 -5.99 3.31
CA VAL A 96 12.89 -5.60 2.90
C VAL A 96 11.91 -6.73 3.17
N ASP A 97 10.78 -6.41 3.77
CA ASP A 97 9.61 -7.29 3.86
C ASP A 97 8.36 -6.56 3.40
N GLY A 98 7.39 -7.34 2.95
CA GLY A 98 6.11 -6.85 2.47
C GLY A 98 5.00 -7.83 2.81
N ARG A 99 3.80 -7.32 3.10
CA ARG A 99 2.63 -8.15 3.37
C ARG A 99 1.34 -7.40 3.09
N TRP A 100 0.28 -8.17 2.87
CA TRP A 100 -1.08 -7.67 3.00
C TRP A 100 -1.42 -7.45 4.48
N ALA A 101 -1.96 -6.29 4.84
CA ALA A 101 -2.34 -5.97 6.22
C ALA A 101 -3.86 -6.00 6.45
N LYS A 102 -4.67 -5.69 5.42
CA LYS A 102 -6.13 -5.78 5.46
C LYS A 102 -6.68 -6.13 4.08
N GLU A 103 -7.40 -7.26 3.99
CA GLU A 103 -8.30 -7.67 2.89
C GLU A 103 -7.90 -7.20 1.47
N HIS A 104 -6.63 -7.34 1.08
CA HIS A 104 -6.11 -6.91 -0.24
C HIS A 104 -6.19 -5.41 -0.58
N TRP A 105 -6.58 -4.54 0.35
CA TRP A 105 -6.65 -3.09 0.16
C TRP A 105 -5.45 -2.33 0.74
N VAL A 106 -4.67 -3.00 1.60
CA VAL A 106 -3.55 -2.40 2.32
C VAL A 106 -2.30 -3.26 2.17
N ILE A 107 -1.24 -2.67 1.61
CA ILE A 107 0.09 -3.25 1.53
C ILE A 107 1.00 -2.54 2.52
N GLU A 108 1.56 -3.30 3.44
CA GLU A 108 2.65 -2.84 4.30
C GLU A 108 3.99 -3.27 3.72
N GLN A 109 4.95 -2.35 3.72
CA GLN A 109 6.33 -2.58 3.34
C GLN A 109 7.25 -2.00 4.41
N ASN A 110 8.24 -2.77 4.83
CA ASN A 110 9.31 -2.28 5.69
C ASN A 110 10.63 -2.36 4.95
N VAL A 111 11.44 -1.31 5.07
CA VAL A 111 12.78 -1.21 4.48
C VAL A 111 13.74 -0.80 5.57
N ARG A 112 14.70 -1.67 5.89
CA ARG A 112 15.81 -1.37 6.80
C ARG A 112 17.09 -1.32 5.99
N MET A 113 17.69 -0.14 5.87
CA MET A 113 18.96 -0.01 5.16
C MET A 113 20.05 -0.82 5.86
N LEU A 114 20.91 -1.50 5.10
CA LEU A 114 22.05 -2.24 5.67
C LEU A 114 23.29 -1.36 5.79
N THR A 115 23.43 -0.38 4.91
CA THR A 115 24.54 0.57 4.93
C THR A 115 24.06 1.91 5.48
N SER A 116 24.62 2.34 6.61
CA SER A 116 24.51 3.72 7.09
C SER A 116 25.66 4.55 6.52
N THR A 117 25.38 5.74 6.00
CA THR A 117 26.42 6.67 5.51
C THR A 117 26.97 7.58 6.62
N GLY A 118 26.67 7.30 7.90
CA GLY A 118 27.11 8.11 9.04
C GLY A 118 26.98 7.41 10.40
N PRO A 119 27.44 8.05 11.49
CA PRO A 119 27.39 7.48 12.83
C PRO A 119 25.95 7.39 13.35
N GLY A 120 25.42 6.18 13.48
CA GLY A 120 24.11 5.90 14.07
C GLY A 120 23.46 4.64 13.51
N LEU A 121 22.27 4.30 14.03
CA LEU A 121 21.48 3.18 13.52
C LEU A 121 21.04 3.47 12.08
N PRO A 122 21.07 2.47 11.18
CA PRO A 122 20.62 2.66 9.82
C PRO A 122 19.13 3.03 9.79
N PRO A 123 18.71 3.87 8.82
CA PRO A 123 17.33 4.29 8.74
C PRO A 123 16.39 3.11 8.48
N VAL A 124 15.24 3.17 9.16
CA VAL A 124 14.12 2.24 8.96
C VAL A 124 12.96 3.02 8.37
N GLN A 125 12.47 2.59 7.22
CA GLN A 125 11.30 3.16 6.58
C GLN A 125 10.16 2.13 6.60
N ARG A 126 9.02 2.53 7.14
CA ARG A 126 7.75 1.83 6.94
C ARG A 126 6.96 2.55 5.86
N THR A 127 6.32 1.80 4.98
CA THR A 127 5.42 2.32 3.95
C THR A 127 4.11 1.56 4.02
N VAL A 128 3.01 2.29 4.14
CA VAL A 128 1.65 1.75 4.08
C VAL A 128 1.01 2.30 2.82
N ASN A 129 0.66 1.43 1.90
CA ASN A 129 -0.07 1.77 0.69
C ASN A 129 -1.51 1.30 0.86
N THR A 130 -2.47 2.19 0.67
CA THR A 130 -3.90 1.92 0.80
C THR A 130 -4.62 2.38 -0.46
N VAL A 131 -5.45 1.53 -1.04
CA VAL A 131 -6.35 1.92 -2.13
C VAL A 131 -7.73 2.19 -1.57
N SER A 132 -8.37 3.29 -2.01
CA SER A 132 -9.74 3.61 -1.65
C SER A 132 -10.73 2.58 -2.20
N PRO A 133 -11.92 2.40 -1.58
CA PRO A 133 -12.90 1.42 -2.03
C PRO A 133 -13.34 1.57 -3.49
N ASP A 134 -13.34 2.79 -4.03
CA ASP A 134 -13.67 3.09 -5.44
C ASP A 134 -12.52 2.78 -6.43
N GLY A 135 -11.37 2.33 -5.92
CA GLY A 135 -10.16 2.07 -6.71
C GLY A 135 -9.50 3.31 -7.30
N GLN A 136 -9.97 4.53 -7.01
CA GLN A 136 -9.53 5.75 -7.68
C GLN A 136 -8.36 6.46 -7.00
N THR A 137 -8.14 6.18 -5.71
CA THR A 137 -7.14 6.86 -4.90
C THR A 137 -6.21 5.86 -4.25
N LEU A 138 -4.91 6.06 -4.44
CA LEU A 138 -3.87 5.34 -3.74
C LEU A 138 -3.20 6.31 -2.76
N THR A 139 -3.26 6.02 -1.48
CA THR A 139 -2.54 6.76 -0.45
C THR A 139 -1.33 5.96 0.01
N ARG A 140 -0.16 6.59 -0.03
CA ARG A 140 1.10 6.02 0.43
C ARG A 140 1.62 6.85 1.60
N VAL A 141 1.55 6.29 2.79
CA VAL A 141 2.14 6.89 4.00
C VAL A 141 3.52 6.30 4.22
N GLN A 142 4.53 7.15 4.33
CA GLN A 142 5.92 6.74 4.58
C GLN A 142 6.38 7.31 5.90
N THR A 143 6.79 6.44 6.81
CA THR A 143 7.38 6.84 8.09
C THR A 143 8.83 6.41 8.10
N THR A 144 9.75 7.36 8.19
CA THR A 144 11.20 7.10 8.24
C THR A 144 11.73 7.45 9.61
N HIS A 145 12.34 6.47 10.27
CA HIS A 145 13.03 6.64 11.54
C HIS A 145 14.53 6.73 11.28
N HIS A 146 15.16 7.82 11.71
CA HIS A 146 16.58 8.06 11.54
C HIS A 146 17.09 9.00 12.63
N PHE A 147 18.24 8.67 13.24
CA PHE A 147 18.87 9.46 14.32
C PHE A 147 17.90 9.90 15.44
N GLY A 148 17.02 9.00 15.88
CA GLY A 148 16.04 9.29 16.94
C GLY A 148 14.92 10.24 16.54
N ARG A 149 14.82 10.60 15.26
CA ARG A 149 13.72 11.38 14.69
C ARG A 149 12.84 10.50 13.81
N SER A 150 11.57 10.86 13.73
CA SER A 150 10.58 10.24 12.86
C SER A 150 10.05 11.30 11.90
N GLU A 151 10.19 11.05 10.60
CA GLU A 151 9.59 11.86 9.55
C GLU A 151 8.44 11.07 8.92
N GLU A 152 7.28 11.71 8.78
CA GLU A 152 6.13 11.14 8.07
C GLU A 152 5.87 11.92 6.79
N ARG A 153 5.59 11.22 5.70
CA ARG A 153 5.18 11.80 4.42
C ARG A 153 3.93 11.10 3.92
N VAL A 154 3.05 11.85 3.26
CA VAL A 154 1.79 11.31 2.72
C VAL A 154 1.73 11.65 1.24
N LEU A 155 1.81 10.62 0.39
CA LEU A 155 1.72 10.76 -1.05
C LEU A 155 0.37 10.23 -1.51
N VAL A 156 -0.42 11.07 -2.16
CA VAL A 156 -1.73 10.71 -2.70
C VAL A 156 -1.62 10.63 -4.21
N TYR A 157 -2.03 9.51 -4.77
CA TYR A 157 -2.07 9.27 -6.20
C TYR A 157 -3.50 9.07 -6.67
N ARG A 158 -3.78 9.50 -7.91
CA ARG A 158 -5.03 9.25 -8.61
C ARG A 158 -4.81 8.25 -9.73
N ARG A 159 -5.73 7.31 -9.87
CA ARG A 159 -5.73 6.36 -10.99
C ARG A 159 -5.85 7.14 -12.29
N LYS A 160 -5.00 6.83 -13.26
CA LYS A 160 -5.10 7.35 -14.63
C LYS A 160 -5.93 6.38 -15.47
N PRO A 161 -6.75 6.89 -16.41
CA PRO A 161 -7.37 6.04 -17.41
C PRO A 161 -6.28 5.32 -18.20
N SER A 162 -6.46 4.01 -18.36
CA SER A 162 -5.61 3.11 -19.15
C SER A 162 -5.83 3.28 -20.65
#